data_AF-A0A8T2RJU0-F1
#
_entry.id   AF-A0A8T2RJU0-F1
#
_cell.length_a   1.000
_cell.length_b   1.000
_cell.length_c   1.000
_cell.angle_alpha   90.00
_cell.angle_beta   90.00
_cell.angle_gamma   90.00
#
_symmetry.space_group_name_H-M   'P 1'
#
loop_
_entity.id
_entity.type
_entity.pdbx_description
1 polymer ?
#
loop_
_entity_poly.entity_id
_entity_poly.type
_entity_poly.pdbx_seq_one_letter_code
_entity_poly.pdbx_strand_id
1 'polypeptide(L)'
;METSKQGLNDKCMSIVASLEQLRHVPDLVANPDAVKGRLIGLKGKYKENRMDGKQRYLDFEGSPTTLGASSFMALKPPNLDIVLYTSYQDVCMDGQDSYALVVDVDVQNPDGGNPLPAQIANRARFSIVGPNSLDVEFYSVEIKPRFPETDLDAWISIFKEANSQINENGVICAEHKKPIKGRTDIIYMDDEIRIHRGHKGGVSVLRLLKDPI
;
A
#
# COMPACT_ATOMS: atom_id res chain seq x y z
N MET A 1 -28.58 13.57 9.19
CA MET A 1 -28.05 12.19 9.11
C MET A 1 -26.54 12.31 8.96
N GLU A 2 -25.81 12.28 10.08
CA GLU A 2 -24.35 12.21 10.07
C GLU A 2 -23.95 10.74 9.99
N THR A 3 -23.43 10.32 8.84
CA THR A 3 -22.77 9.03 8.69
C THR A 3 -21.45 9.09 9.46
N SER A 4 -21.41 8.47 10.64
CA SER A 4 -20.19 8.34 11.42
C SER A 4 -19.15 7.56 10.62
N LYS A 5 -18.07 8.23 10.19
CA LYS A 5 -16.84 7.58 9.72
C LYS A 5 -16.23 6.82 10.89
N GLN A 6 -16.66 5.58 11.09
CA GLN A 6 -16.13 4.69 12.13
C GLN A 6 -14.76 4.16 11.68
N GLY A 7 -13.74 4.99 11.94
CA GLY A 7 -12.37 4.49 12.11
C GLY A 7 -12.39 3.33 13.11
N LEU A 8 -11.41 2.41 13.02
CA LEU A 8 -11.33 1.26 13.96
C LEU A 8 -11.59 1.75 15.40
N ASN A 9 -12.75 1.38 15.94
CA ASN A 9 -13.16 1.71 17.30
C ASN A 9 -12.47 0.73 18.27
N ASP A 10 -12.44 1.05 19.56
CA ASP A 10 -11.80 0.22 20.58
C ASP A 10 -12.33 -1.23 20.58
N LYS A 11 -13.58 -1.42 20.14
CA LYS A 11 -14.20 -2.73 19.95
C LYS A 11 -13.49 -3.55 18.85
N CYS A 12 -13.13 -2.95 17.71
CA CYS A 12 -12.32 -3.62 16.68
C CYS A 12 -10.93 -4.00 17.21
N MET A 13 -10.27 -3.10 17.95
CA MET A 13 -8.95 -3.40 18.52
C MET A 13 -9.02 -4.53 19.57
N SER A 14 -10.07 -4.55 20.39
CA SER A 14 -10.34 -5.64 21.32
C SER A 14 -10.57 -6.98 20.59
N ILE A 15 -11.31 -6.98 19.48
CA ILE A 15 -11.51 -8.18 18.66
C ILE A 15 -10.18 -8.66 18.09
N VAL A 16 -9.35 -7.76 17.55
CA VAL A 16 -8.01 -8.11 17.06
C VAL A 16 -7.17 -8.73 18.18
N ALA A 17 -7.17 -8.16 19.38
CA ALA A 17 -6.46 -8.72 20.52
C ALA A 17 -6.96 -10.11 20.93
N SER A 18 -8.28 -10.37 20.84
CA SER A 18 -8.84 -11.71 21.06
C SER A 18 -8.46 -12.69 19.94
N LEU A 19 -8.40 -12.25 18.68
CA LEU A 19 -7.95 -13.08 17.56
C LEU A 19 -6.47 -13.47 17.69
N GLU A 20 -5.62 -12.59 18.23
CA GLU A 20 -4.20 -12.92 18.50
C GLU A 20 -4.06 -14.12 19.44
N GLN A 21 -5.01 -14.32 20.35
CA GLN A 21 -5.05 -15.47 21.26
C GLN A 21 -5.45 -16.76 20.55
N LEU A 22 -6.19 -16.67 19.44
CA LEU A 22 -6.65 -17.80 18.64
C LEU A 22 -5.63 -18.26 17.59
N ARG A 23 -4.61 -17.44 17.31
CA ARG A 23 -3.43 -17.68 16.45
C ARG A 23 -3.63 -18.78 15.39
N HIS A 24 -4.43 -18.48 14.37
CA HIS A 24 -4.64 -19.35 13.20
C HIS A 24 -3.54 -19.20 12.12
N VAL A 25 -2.35 -18.74 12.49
CA VAL A 25 -1.28 -18.53 11.49
C VAL A 25 -0.49 -19.83 11.34
N PRO A 26 -0.47 -20.48 10.16
CA PRO A 26 0.40 -21.61 9.92
C PRO A 26 1.85 -21.15 10.09
N ASP A 27 2.73 -22.03 10.59
CA ASP A 27 4.16 -21.72 10.66
C ASP A 27 4.67 -21.46 9.24
N LEU A 28 5.03 -20.21 8.95
CA LEU A 28 5.45 -19.76 7.63
C LEU A 28 6.81 -20.33 7.24
N VAL A 29 7.66 -20.67 8.20
CA VAL A 29 8.95 -21.33 7.92
C VAL A 29 8.69 -22.75 7.43
N ALA A 30 7.71 -23.44 8.02
CA ALA A 30 7.29 -24.77 7.59
C ALA A 30 6.40 -24.76 6.34
N ASN A 31 5.62 -23.70 6.14
CA ASN A 31 4.63 -23.56 5.06
C ASN A 31 4.78 -22.21 4.34
N PRO A 32 5.87 -21.98 3.60
CA PRO A 32 6.15 -20.69 2.96
C PRO A 32 5.10 -20.31 1.90
N ASP A 33 4.41 -21.29 1.31
CA ASP A 33 3.37 -21.02 0.32
C ASP A 33 2.13 -20.34 0.91
N ALA A 34 1.95 -20.39 2.25
CA ALA A 34 0.82 -19.76 2.92
C ALA A 34 0.76 -18.24 2.75
N VAL A 35 1.89 -17.57 2.45
CA VAL A 35 1.91 -16.11 2.21
C VAL A 35 1.57 -15.72 0.78
N LYS A 36 1.56 -16.67 -0.17
CA LYS A 36 1.38 -16.37 -1.59
C LYS A 36 -0.03 -15.89 -1.90
N GLY A 37 -0.15 -15.14 -2.99
CA GLY A 37 -1.42 -14.69 -3.56
C GLY A 37 -1.61 -13.18 -3.55
N ARG A 38 -2.70 -12.76 -4.18
CA ARG A 38 -3.13 -11.37 -4.25
C ARG A 38 -4.10 -11.06 -3.11
N LEU A 39 -3.78 -10.06 -2.32
CA LEU A 39 -4.59 -9.59 -1.20
C LEU A 39 -5.16 -8.21 -1.53
N ILE A 40 -6.46 -7.99 -1.27
CA ILE A 40 -7.07 -6.65 -1.31
C ILE A 40 -7.22 -6.11 0.12
N GLY A 41 -6.94 -4.83 0.31
CA GLY A 41 -7.17 -4.12 1.56
C GLY A 41 -8.66 -3.93 1.81
N LEU A 42 -9.16 -4.47 2.93
CA LEU A 42 -10.53 -4.22 3.40
C LEU A 42 -10.57 -3.06 4.38
N LYS A 43 -9.57 -3.00 5.25
CA LYS A 43 -9.42 -1.93 6.23
C LYS A 43 -7.97 -1.85 6.65
N GLY A 44 -7.58 -0.69 7.13
CA GLY A 44 -6.38 -0.61 7.93
C GLY A 44 -6.14 0.79 8.43
N LYS A 45 -5.12 0.88 9.26
CA LYS A 45 -4.60 2.13 9.79
C LYS A 45 -3.10 2.06 9.66
N TYR A 46 -2.52 2.97 8.90
CA TYR A 46 -1.07 3.11 8.84
C TYR A 46 -0.66 4.41 9.52
N LYS A 47 0.48 4.32 10.21
CA LYS A 47 1.05 5.42 10.96
C LYS A 47 1.88 6.27 10.01
N GLU A 48 1.39 7.46 9.70
CA GLU A 48 2.12 8.48 8.97
C GLU A 48 2.90 9.35 9.96
N ASN A 49 4.20 9.52 9.70
CA ASN A 49 5.00 10.56 10.35
C ASN A 49 5.04 11.76 9.40
N ARG A 50 4.29 12.82 9.73
CA ARG A 50 4.31 14.05 8.93
C ARG A 50 5.58 14.86 9.19
N MET A 51 5.89 15.76 8.26
CA MET A 51 7.03 16.68 8.39
C MET A 51 6.92 17.61 9.62
N ASP A 52 5.71 17.82 10.15
CA ASP A 52 5.46 18.58 11.38
C ASP A 52 5.71 17.78 12.68
N GLY A 53 6.22 16.54 12.56
CA GLY A 53 6.48 15.64 13.66
C GLY A 53 5.24 14.98 14.27
N LYS A 54 4.03 15.31 13.78
CA LYS A 54 2.78 14.71 14.28
C LYS A 54 2.56 13.35 13.65
N GLN A 55 2.10 12.43 14.49
CA GLN A 55 1.69 11.10 14.08
C GLN A 55 0.21 11.14 13.74
N ARG A 56 -0.15 10.64 12.56
CA ARG A 56 -1.55 10.42 12.17
C ARG A 56 -1.74 8.98 11.76
N TYR A 57 -2.93 8.48 12.06
CA TYR A 57 -3.41 7.24 11.48
C TYR A 57 -4.24 7.60 10.26
N LEU A 58 -3.84 7.11 9.10
CA LEU A 58 -4.60 7.26 7.88
C LEU A 58 -5.41 5.98 7.68
N ASP A 59 -6.71 6.15 7.45
CA ASP A 59 -7.56 5.06 6.96
C ASP A 59 -7.25 4.80 5.47
N PHE A 60 -7.60 3.65 4.92
CA PHE A 60 -7.21 3.33 3.53
C PHE A 60 -8.07 4.03 2.47
N GLU A 61 -9.40 4.04 2.64
CA GLU A 61 -10.32 4.54 1.61
C GLU A 61 -10.73 6.00 1.86
N GLY A 62 -10.54 6.84 0.86
CA GLY A 62 -10.88 8.27 0.88
C GLY A 62 -9.95 9.13 1.74
N SER A 63 -8.81 8.60 2.19
CA SER A 63 -7.86 9.36 3.00
C SER A 63 -6.96 10.24 2.14
N PRO A 64 -6.89 11.55 2.41
CA PRO A 64 -5.93 12.43 1.76
C PRO A 64 -4.53 12.20 2.32
N THR A 65 -3.54 12.22 1.43
CA THR A 65 -2.11 12.13 1.75
C THR A 65 -1.29 12.80 0.64
N THR A 66 0.03 12.71 0.69
CA THR A 66 0.90 13.18 -0.40
C THR A 66 1.52 12.03 -1.18
N LEU A 67 1.89 12.29 -2.43
CA LEU A 67 2.64 11.37 -3.27
C LEU A 67 3.93 10.91 -2.58
N GLY A 68 4.68 11.83 -1.99
CA GLY A 68 5.93 11.52 -1.29
C GLY A 68 5.73 10.57 -0.11
N ALA A 69 4.62 10.68 0.64
CA ALA A 69 4.34 9.74 1.71
C ALA A 69 4.05 8.33 1.17
N SER A 70 3.25 8.22 0.10
CA SER A 70 2.85 6.94 -0.50
C SER A 70 3.92 6.28 -1.38
N SER A 71 4.90 7.05 -1.84
CA SER A 71 6.00 6.58 -2.71
C SER A 71 7.35 6.55 -1.98
N PHE A 72 7.36 6.64 -0.65
CA PHE A 72 8.58 6.75 0.17
C PHE A 72 9.58 7.81 -0.33
N MET A 73 9.05 8.97 -0.72
CA MET A 73 9.78 10.16 -1.20
C MET A 73 10.57 9.96 -2.51
N ALA A 74 10.34 8.87 -3.23
CA ALA A 74 11.04 8.58 -4.49
C ALA A 74 10.45 9.30 -5.71
N LEU A 75 9.15 9.65 -5.71
CA LEU A 75 8.49 10.35 -6.81
C LEU A 75 8.41 11.86 -6.58
N LYS A 76 8.26 12.61 -7.67
CA LYS A 76 8.13 14.08 -7.69
C LYS A 76 6.84 14.49 -8.41
N PRO A 77 6.17 15.59 -8.01
CA PRO A 77 6.46 16.40 -6.81
C PRO A 77 6.03 15.70 -5.51
N PRO A 78 6.83 15.75 -4.42
CA PRO A 78 6.58 14.94 -3.22
C PRO A 78 5.39 15.44 -2.39
N ASN A 79 5.02 16.71 -2.55
CA ASN A 79 3.90 17.35 -1.86
C ASN A 79 2.60 17.32 -2.68
N LEU A 80 2.58 16.62 -3.81
CA LEU A 80 1.38 16.46 -4.62
C LEU A 80 0.31 15.75 -3.80
N ASP A 81 -0.86 16.36 -3.67
CA ASP A 81 -2.00 15.79 -2.95
C ASP A 81 -2.60 14.63 -3.74
N ILE A 82 -2.83 13.53 -3.03
CA ILE A 82 -3.49 12.34 -3.55
C ILE A 82 -4.54 11.83 -2.57
N VAL A 83 -5.54 11.15 -3.09
CA VAL A 83 -6.57 10.48 -2.29
C VAL A 83 -6.46 8.98 -2.52
N LEU A 84 -6.30 8.21 -1.44
CA LEU A 84 -6.22 6.76 -1.53
C LEU A 84 -7.62 6.14 -1.65
N TYR A 85 -7.76 5.09 -2.46
CA TYR A 85 -9.01 4.36 -2.61
C TYR A 85 -8.89 2.93 -2.11
N THR A 86 -8.04 2.15 -2.77
CA THR A 86 -7.86 0.73 -2.47
C THR A 86 -6.39 0.37 -2.55
N SER A 87 -6.01 -0.71 -1.89
CA SER A 87 -4.65 -1.23 -1.92
C SER A 87 -4.67 -2.72 -2.18
N TYR A 88 -3.69 -3.19 -2.94
CA TYR A 88 -3.44 -4.59 -3.19
C TYR A 88 -2.04 -4.97 -2.70
N GLN A 89 -1.89 -6.21 -2.26
CA GLN A 89 -0.58 -6.81 -2.00
C GLN A 89 -0.45 -8.03 -2.89
N ASP A 90 0.47 -7.97 -3.84
CA ASP A 90 0.80 -9.09 -4.71
C ASP A 90 2.03 -9.78 -4.13
N VAL A 91 1.87 -11.03 -3.68
CA VAL A 91 2.94 -11.82 -3.07
C VAL A 91 3.23 -13.05 -3.92
N CYS A 92 4.45 -13.14 -4.46
CA CYS A 92 4.93 -14.22 -5.32
C CYS A 92 4.10 -14.48 -6.59
N MET A 93 3.52 -13.45 -7.20
CA MET A 93 2.69 -13.63 -8.42
C MET A 93 3.49 -14.06 -9.65
N ASP A 94 4.79 -13.74 -9.70
CA ASP A 94 5.68 -14.05 -10.85
C ASP A 94 6.65 -15.22 -10.59
N GLY A 95 6.39 -16.04 -9.55
CA GLY A 95 7.24 -17.19 -9.20
C GLY A 95 8.58 -16.85 -8.54
N GLN A 96 8.83 -15.59 -8.20
CA GLN A 96 9.97 -15.12 -7.39
C GLN A 96 9.51 -14.65 -6.00
N ASP A 97 10.44 -14.39 -5.08
CA ASP A 97 10.20 -13.72 -3.79
C ASP A 97 9.87 -12.23 -3.99
N SER A 98 8.81 -11.98 -4.76
CA SER A 98 8.31 -10.65 -5.10
C SER A 98 7.17 -10.27 -4.15
N TYR A 99 7.20 -9.00 -3.74
CA TYR A 99 6.13 -8.35 -3.03
C TYR A 99 5.85 -7.03 -3.72
N ALA A 100 4.60 -6.70 -4.01
CA ALA A 100 4.23 -5.37 -4.47
C ALA A 100 3.07 -4.84 -3.64
N LEU A 101 3.26 -3.66 -3.05
CA LEU A 101 2.16 -2.87 -2.48
C LEU A 101 1.66 -1.93 -3.55
N VAL A 102 0.50 -2.26 -4.11
CA VAL A 102 -0.16 -1.47 -5.14
C VAL A 102 -1.24 -0.64 -4.48
N VAL A 103 -1.35 0.64 -4.82
CA VAL A 103 -2.34 1.55 -4.26
C VAL A 103 -2.99 2.33 -5.39
N ASP A 104 -4.30 2.21 -5.45
CA ASP A 104 -5.15 2.98 -6.34
C ASP A 104 -5.43 4.33 -5.69
N VAL A 105 -5.13 5.41 -6.42
CA VAL A 105 -5.23 6.78 -5.95
C VAL A 105 -5.91 7.68 -6.97
N ASP A 106 -6.44 8.81 -6.52
CA ASP A 106 -6.68 9.97 -7.40
C ASP A 106 -5.62 11.03 -7.14
N VAL A 107 -4.96 11.47 -8.20
CA VAL A 107 -4.03 12.59 -8.19
C VAL A 107 -4.82 13.88 -8.28
N GLN A 108 -4.70 14.75 -7.28
CA GLN A 108 -5.37 16.05 -7.30
C GLN A 108 -4.64 17.00 -8.26
N ASN A 109 -5.40 17.63 -9.15
CA ASN A 109 -4.83 18.59 -10.09
C ASN A 109 -4.54 19.93 -9.37
N PRO A 110 -3.26 20.37 -9.26
CA PRO A 110 -2.91 21.62 -8.58
C PRO A 110 -3.55 22.87 -9.22
N ASP A 111 -3.87 22.81 -10.51
CA ASP A 111 -4.45 23.91 -11.27
C ASP A 111 -6.00 23.93 -11.21
N GLY A 112 -6.61 23.09 -10.37
CA GLY A 112 -8.06 23.05 -10.13
C GLY A 112 -8.86 22.23 -11.15
N GLY A 113 -8.20 21.44 -11.99
CA GLY A 113 -8.84 20.48 -12.88
C GLY A 113 -9.42 19.25 -12.16
N ASN A 114 -10.05 18.35 -12.92
CA ASN A 114 -10.56 17.08 -12.37
C ASN A 114 -9.40 16.22 -11.84
N PRO A 115 -9.60 15.47 -10.73
CA PRO A 115 -8.63 14.49 -10.28
C PRO A 115 -8.36 13.43 -11.35
N LEU A 116 -7.11 12.96 -11.43
CA LEU A 116 -6.68 11.95 -12.40
C LEU A 116 -6.49 10.60 -11.69
N PRO A 117 -7.25 9.55 -12.06
CA PRO A 117 -7.08 8.22 -11.50
C PRO A 117 -5.71 7.62 -11.84
N ALA A 118 -5.01 7.17 -10.82
CA ALA A 118 -3.67 6.61 -10.96
C ALA A 118 -3.50 5.34 -10.11
N GLN A 119 -2.40 4.66 -10.35
CA GLN A 119 -1.95 3.53 -9.55
C GLN A 119 -0.48 3.71 -9.19
N ILE A 120 -0.17 3.57 -7.91
CA ILE A 120 1.20 3.55 -7.37
C ILE A 120 1.55 2.10 -7.05
N ALA A 121 2.66 1.59 -7.56
CA ALA A 121 3.16 0.26 -7.24
C ALA A 121 4.53 0.36 -6.55
N ASN A 122 4.57 0.08 -5.25
CA ASN A 122 5.82 -0.03 -4.48
C ASN A 122 6.31 -1.48 -4.54
N ARG A 123 7.39 -1.73 -5.28
CA ARG A 123 7.95 -3.08 -5.48
C ARG A 123 9.00 -3.39 -4.42
N ALA A 124 8.93 -4.60 -3.89
CA ALA A 124 9.80 -5.09 -2.84
C ALA A 124 10.17 -6.56 -3.05
N ARG A 125 11.22 -6.96 -2.34
CA ARG A 125 11.49 -8.36 -2.02
C ARG A 125 11.04 -8.62 -0.60
N PHE A 126 10.78 -9.87 -0.26
CA PHE A 126 10.53 -10.24 1.13
C PHE A 126 11.29 -11.49 1.53
N SER A 127 11.41 -11.71 2.83
CA SER A 127 11.95 -12.93 3.41
C SER A 127 11.13 -13.34 4.62
N ILE A 128 10.92 -14.65 4.78
CA ILE A 128 10.31 -15.22 6.00
C ILE A 128 11.40 -15.29 7.06
N VAL A 129 11.23 -14.55 8.14
CA VAL A 129 12.24 -14.41 9.22
C VAL A 129 11.79 -15.00 10.55
N GLY A 130 10.59 -15.58 10.58
CA GLY A 130 10.03 -16.25 11.74
C GLY A 130 8.72 -16.96 11.39
N PRO A 131 8.12 -17.66 12.36
CA PRO A 131 6.93 -18.49 12.13
C PRO A 131 5.71 -17.68 11.65
N ASN A 132 5.72 -16.36 11.81
CA ASN A 132 4.65 -15.47 11.38
C ASN A 132 5.14 -14.08 10.97
N SER A 133 6.42 -13.94 10.59
CA SER A 133 7.05 -12.64 10.36
C SER A 133 7.73 -12.57 8.99
N LEU A 134 7.55 -11.44 8.32
CA LEU A 134 8.17 -11.12 7.04
C LEU A 134 9.02 -9.85 7.17
N ASP A 135 10.27 -9.92 6.71
CA ASP A 135 11.03 -8.72 6.36
C ASP A 135 10.72 -8.35 4.91
N VAL A 136 10.54 -7.05 4.62
CA VAL A 136 10.18 -6.52 3.30
C VAL A 136 11.16 -5.40 2.95
N GLU A 137 11.72 -5.44 1.74
CA GLU A 137 12.69 -4.46 1.25
C GLU A 137 12.20 -3.83 -0.06
N PHE A 138 11.63 -2.62 0.03
CA PHE A 138 11.17 -1.86 -1.13
C PHE A 138 12.36 -1.29 -1.90
N TYR A 139 12.44 -1.59 -3.19
CA TYR A 139 13.57 -1.22 -4.05
C TYR A 139 13.17 -0.27 -5.18
N SER A 140 11.90 -0.23 -5.58
CA SER A 140 11.41 0.72 -6.57
C SER A 140 9.95 1.10 -6.36
N VAL A 141 9.57 2.21 -6.98
CA VAL A 141 8.19 2.66 -7.08
C VAL A 141 7.88 3.05 -8.51
N GLU A 142 6.65 2.76 -8.92
CA GLU A 142 6.07 3.15 -10.19
C GLU A 142 4.78 3.92 -9.91
N ILE A 143 4.50 4.96 -10.70
CA ILE A 143 3.17 5.56 -10.80
C ILE A 143 2.76 5.63 -12.27
N LYS A 144 1.50 5.32 -12.55
CA LYS A 144 0.92 5.39 -13.88
C LYS A 144 -0.54 5.83 -13.85
N PRO A 145 -1.05 6.38 -14.97
CA PRO A 145 -2.49 6.48 -15.19
C PRO A 145 -3.18 5.13 -15.02
N ARG A 146 -4.36 5.10 -14.38
CA ARG A 146 -5.11 3.85 -14.22
C ARG A 146 -5.80 3.41 -15.52
N PHE A 147 -6.24 4.38 -16.32
CA PHE A 147 -7.06 4.14 -17.50
C PHE A 147 -6.36 4.62 -18.78
N PRO A 148 -6.46 3.87 -19.90
CA PRO A 148 -5.87 4.27 -21.18
C PRO A 148 -6.37 5.62 -21.72
N GLU A 149 -7.60 6.00 -21.39
CA GLU A 149 -8.25 7.25 -21.79
C GLU A 149 -7.87 8.47 -20.92
N THR A 150 -6.92 8.31 -20.00
CA THR A 150 -6.46 9.42 -19.15
C THR A 150 -5.90 10.55 -20.02
N ASP A 151 -6.23 11.80 -19.68
CA ASP A 151 -5.64 12.99 -20.28
C ASP A 151 -4.13 13.05 -19.98
N LEU A 152 -3.33 12.58 -20.94
CA LEU A 152 -1.87 12.50 -20.81
C LEU A 152 -1.21 13.89 -20.77
N ASP A 153 -1.79 14.89 -21.42
CA ASP A 153 -1.24 16.25 -21.40
C ASP A 153 -1.41 16.86 -20.00
N ALA A 154 -2.60 16.70 -19.40
CA ALA A 154 -2.84 17.09 -18.01
C ALA A 154 -1.95 16.29 -17.05
N TRP A 155 -1.80 14.98 -17.26
CA TRP A 155 -0.93 14.11 -16.46
C TRP A 155 0.52 14.58 -16.48
N ILE A 156 1.10 14.73 -17.66
CA ILE A 156 2.48 15.22 -17.85
C ILE A 156 2.62 16.61 -17.23
N SER A 157 1.59 17.46 -17.32
CA SER A 157 1.62 18.80 -16.74
C SER A 157 1.75 18.80 -15.21
N ILE A 158 1.09 17.86 -14.53
CA ILE A 158 1.20 17.70 -13.06
C ILE A 158 2.60 17.21 -12.66
N PHE A 159 3.14 16.28 -13.45
CA PHE A 159 4.42 15.63 -13.17
C PHE A 159 5.62 16.32 -13.85
N LYS A 160 5.53 17.62 -14.15
CA LYS A 160 6.60 18.40 -14.80
C LYS A 160 7.98 18.23 -14.17
N GLU A 161 8.05 18.17 -12.84
CA GLU A 161 9.32 17.96 -12.10
C GLU A 161 9.93 16.57 -12.36
N ALA A 162 9.11 15.58 -12.68
CA ALA A 162 9.51 14.22 -13.00
C ALA A 162 9.66 14.00 -14.52
N ASN A 163 9.43 15.02 -15.38
CA ASN A 163 9.28 14.86 -16.84
C ASN A 163 10.35 13.99 -17.52
N SER A 164 11.61 14.03 -17.08
CA SER A 164 12.68 13.20 -17.67
C SER A 164 12.56 11.69 -17.36
N GLN A 165 11.67 11.31 -16.45
CA GLN A 165 11.41 9.93 -16.00
C GLN A 165 10.07 9.39 -16.53
N ILE A 166 9.26 10.23 -17.20
CA ILE A 166 7.96 9.85 -17.74
C ILE A 166 8.17 9.23 -19.13
N ASN A 167 7.65 8.03 -19.36
CA ASN A 167 7.65 7.42 -20.68
C ASN A 167 6.44 7.88 -21.54
N GLU A 168 6.38 7.39 -22.79
CA GLU A 168 5.30 7.72 -23.73
C GLU A 168 3.88 7.37 -23.26
N ASN A 169 3.76 6.45 -22.28
CA ASN A 169 2.49 6.02 -21.70
C ASN A 169 2.18 6.74 -20.37
N GLY A 170 2.93 7.77 -20.01
CA GLY A 170 2.76 8.49 -18.74
C GLY A 170 3.29 7.74 -17.52
N VAL A 171 3.99 6.61 -17.69
CA VAL A 171 4.51 5.84 -16.55
C VAL A 171 5.79 6.49 -16.04
N ILE A 172 5.88 6.64 -14.73
CA ILE A 172 7.03 7.19 -14.01
C ILE A 172 7.59 6.10 -13.11
N CYS A 173 8.86 5.75 -13.28
CA CYS A 173 9.54 4.77 -12.46
C CYS A 173 10.71 5.41 -11.72
N ALA A 174 10.85 5.10 -10.43
CA ALA A 174 11.99 5.53 -9.62
C ALA A 174 12.52 4.36 -8.80
N GLU A 175 13.84 4.20 -8.82
CA GLU A 175 14.54 3.27 -7.92
C GLU A 175 14.93 3.97 -6.62
N HIS A 176 14.83 3.25 -5.50
CA HIS A 176 15.34 3.74 -4.24
C HIS A 176 16.87 3.60 -4.21
N LYS A 177 17.58 4.70 -3.97
CA LYS A 177 19.05 4.68 -3.79
C LYS A 177 19.51 3.73 -2.68
N LYS A 178 18.67 3.51 -1.67
CA LYS A 178 18.83 2.51 -0.61
C LYS A 178 17.48 1.85 -0.39
N PRO A 179 17.41 0.51 -0.32
CA PRO A 179 16.14 -0.17 -0.07
C PRO A 179 15.48 0.31 1.22
N ILE A 180 14.18 0.55 1.17
CA ILE A 180 13.39 0.90 2.35
C ILE A 180 12.98 -0.40 3.02
N LYS A 181 13.53 -0.64 4.22
CA LYS A 181 13.26 -1.86 4.98
C LYS A 181 12.03 -1.69 5.85
N GLY A 182 11.22 -2.75 5.90
CA GLY A 182 10.10 -2.90 6.80
C GLY A 182 10.02 -4.32 7.32
N ARG A 183 9.27 -4.47 8.41
CA ARG A 183 8.84 -5.76 8.95
C ARG A 183 7.34 -5.74 9.16
N THR A 184 6.71 -6.87 8.87
CA THR A 184 5.29 -7.12 9.14
C THR A 184 5.11 -8.51 9.75
N ASP A 185 4.26 -8.58 10.77
CA ASP A 185 3.83 -9.82 11.38
C ASP A 185 2.43 -10.18 10.87
N ILE A 186 2.22 -11.43 10.51
CA ILE A 186 0.88 -11.98 10.26
C ILE A 186 0.36 -12.43 11.62
N ILE A 187 -0.72 -11.81 12.09
CA ILE A 187 -1.29 -12.09 13.41
C ILE A 187 -2.55 -12.95 13.32
N TYR A 188 -3.15 -13.03 12.14
CA TYR A 188 -4.26 -13.92 11.81
C TYR A 188 -4.24 -14.24 10.32
N MET A 189 -4.56 -15.49 9.97
CA MET A 189 -4.66 -15.97 8.60
C MET A 189 -5.68 -17.11 8.54
N ASP A 190 -6.59 -17.05 7.58
CA ASP A 190 -7.40 -18.18 7.14
C ASP A 190 -7.46 -18.19 5.59
N ASP A 191 -8.36 -18.99 5.01
CA ASP A 191 -8.53 -19.14 3.55
C ASP A 191 -9.05 -17.88 2.84
N GLU A 192 -9.52 -16.88 3.57
CA GLU A 192 -10.10 -15.64 3.03
C GLU A 192 -9.43 -14.39 3.58
N ILE A 193 -9.12 -14.32 4.88
CA ILE A 193 -8.70 -13.13 5.58
C ILE A 193 -7.27 -13.26 6.10
N ARG A 194 -6.50 -12.17 5.97
CA ARG A 194 -5.21 -11.99 6.63
C ARG A 194 -5.20 -10.69 7.41
N ILE A 195 -4.64 -10.72 8.61
CA ILE A 195 -4.41 -9.51 9.41
C ILE A 195 -2.91 -9.36 9.61
N HIS A 196 -2.39 -8.26 9.09
CA HIS A 196 -0.99 -7.91 9.20
C HIS A 196 -0.81 -6.78 10.23
N ARG A 197 0.26 -6.85 11.00
CA ARG A 197 0.74 -5.80 11.90
C ARG A 197 2.15 -5.40 11.48
N GLY A 198 2.30 -4.19 10.95
CA GLY A 198 3.61 -3.62 10.67
C GLY A 198 4.34 -3.22 11.95
N HIS A 199 5.67 -3.31 11.95
CA HIS A 199 6.52 -2.95 13.10
C HIS A 199 6.36 -1.49 13.60
N LYS A 200 5.80 -0.59 12.79
CA LYS A 200 5.45 0.79 13.19
C LYS A 200 4.05 0.91 13.81
N GLY A 201 3.41 -0.21 14.14
CA GLY A 201 2.08 -0.27 14.75
C GLY A 201 0.92 -0.11 13.77
N GLY A 202 1.19 -0.11 12.46
CA GLY A 202 0.13 -0.13 11.45
C GLY A 202 -0.54 -1.50 11.41
N VAL A 203 -1.85 -1.54 11.22
CA VAL A 203 -2.62 -2.79 11.09
C VAL A 203 -3.41 -2.74 9.79
N SER A 204 -3.37 -3.82 9.01
CA SER A 204 -4.18 -3.99 7.80
C SER A 204 -4.93 -5.30 7.84
N VAL A 205 -6.22 -5.23 7.58
CA VAL A 205 -7.12 -6.36 7.34
C VAL A 205 -7.26 -6.52 5.84
N LEU A 206 -6.91 -7.70 5.37
CA LEU A 206 -6.76 -8.02 3.96
C LEU A 206 -7.63 -9.23 3.62
N ARG A 207 -8.08 -9.29 2.37
CA ARG A 207 -8.80 -10.44 1.83
C ARG A 207 -8.03 -11.05 0.67
N LEU A 208 -7.85 -12.37 0.68
CA LEU A 208 -7.31 -13.12 -0.44
C LEU A 208 -8.29 -13.12 -1.61
N LEU A 209 -7.82 -12.64 -2.76
CA LEU A 209 -8.56 -12.74 -4.01
C LEU A 209 -8.33 -14.14 -4.60
N LYS A 210 -9.42 -14.87 -4.79
CA LYS A 210 -9.41 -16.25 -5.31
C LYS A 210 -9.41 -16.30 -6.83
N ASP A 211 -9.63 -15.18 -7.50
CA ASP A 211 -9.66 -15.13 -8.95
C ASP A 211 -8.23 -15.14 -9.52
N PRO A 212 -7.91 -16.06 -10.44
CA PRO A 212 -6.72 -15.95 -11.26
C PRO A 212 -6.86 -14.73 -12.20
N ILE A 213 -5.75 -14.04 -12.44
CA ILE A 213 -5.63 -13.05 -13.53
C ILE A 213 -5.54 -13.80 -14.85
#